data_AF-A0A2R6BEJ2-F1
#
_entry.id   AF-A0A2R6BEJ2-F1
#
_cell.length_a   1.000
_cell.length_b   1.000
_cell.length_c   1.000
_cell.angle_alpha   90.00
_cell.angle_beta   90.00
_cell.angle_gamma   90.00
#
_symmetry.space_group_name_H-M   'P 1'
#
loop_
_entity.id
_entity.type
_entity.pdbx_description
1 polymer ?
#
loop_
_entity_poly.entity_id
_entity_poly.type
_entity_poly.pdbx_seq_one_letter_code
_entity_poly.pdbx_strand_id
1 'polypeptide(L)'
;MTNDYVNFAADVGKKIILARCNKEKDSTKPGLVRRAVDFPTLMLSIGFSPAFTFYLSKIEDYDSLIKFYKYLLNEEQDTQPICKELERKEGAGYAGYVAILLLVLEKIGKPIKIDENSSSNYSLLINLSTLVDLKDEWRILPYLSELKKVLEALPL
;
A
#
# COMPACT_ATOMS: atom_id res chain seq x y z
N MET A 1 8.74 13.52 -21.05
CA MET A 1 8.99 12.22 -20.41
C MET A 1 8.45 12.31 -19.00
N THR A 2 7.27 11.74 -18.73
CA THR A 2 6.75 11.68 -17.36
C THR A 2 7.58 10.68 -16.56
N ASN A 3 8.01 11.09 -15.37
CA ASN A 3 8.77 10.31 -14.42
C ASN A 3 7.97 9.05 -14.01
N ASP A 4 8.56 7.85 -14.11
CA ASP A 4 7.89 6.56 -13.83
C ASP A 4 7.23 6.54 -12.44
N TYR A 5 7.89 7.16 -11.44
CA TYR A 5 7.36 7.29 -10.08
C TYR A 5 6.05 8.09 -10.04
N VAL A 6 5.95 9.16 -10.84
CA VAL A 6 4.76 10.01 -10.93
C VAL A 6 3.63 9.26 -11.64
N ASN A 7 3.93 8.56 -12.73
CA ASN A 7 2.93 7.75 -13.44
C ASN A 7 2.37 6.64 -12.55
N PHE A 8 3.24 5.97 -11.80
CA PHE A 8 2.85 4.95 -10.83
C PHE A 8 1.92 5.52 -9.75
N ALA A 9 2.33 6.62 -9.10
CA ALA A 9 1.52 7.23 -8.06
C ALA A 9 0.17 7.72 -8.59
N ALA A 10 0.14 8.33 -9.78
CA ALA A 10 -1.07 8.79 -10.43
C ALA A 10 -2.03 7.65 -10.78
N ASP A 11 -1.51 6.49 -11.24
CA ASP A 11 -2.32 5.31 -11.52
C ASP A 11 -2.98 4.75 -10.26
N VAL A 12 -2.21 4.62 -9.17
CA VAL A 12 -2.73 4.21 -7.85
C VAL A 12 -3.82 5.19 -7.38
N GLY A 13 -3.55 6.50 -7.43
CA GLY A 13 -4.51 7.53 -7.04
C GLY A 13 -5.79 7.50 -7.86
N LYS A 14 -5.68 7.31 -9.19
CA LYS A 14 -6.83 7.17 -10.09
C LYS A 14 -7.69 5.97 -9.70
N LYS A 15 -7.09 4.81 -9.42
CA LYS A 15 -7.81 3.60 -9.01
C LYS A 15 -8.54 3.80 -7.68
N ILE A 16 -7.91 4.46 -6.71
CA ILE A 16 -8.55 4.80 -5.43
C ILE A 16 -9.77 5.72 -5.63
N ILE A 17 -9.68 6.73 -6.50
CA ILE A 17 -10.83 7.60 -6.82
C ILE A 17 -11.95 6.79 -7.50
N LEU A 18 -11.61 5.89 -8.42
CA LEU A 18 -12.56 5.08 -9.17
C LEU A 18 -13.34 4.09 -8.29
N ALA A 19 -12.83 3.75 -7.10
CA ALA A 19 -13.56 2.96 -6.12
C ALA A 19 -14.82 3.65 -5.57
N ARG A 20 -14.96 4.99 -5.76
CA ARG A 20 -16.15 5.78 -5.41
C ARG A 20 -16.67 5.55 -3.99
N CYS A 21 -15.75 5.47 -3.04
CA CYS A 21 -16.10 5.28 -1.63
C CYS A 21 -16.87 6.48 -1.06
N ASN A 22 -17.86 6.20 -0.21
CA ASN A 22 -18.65 7.25 0.43
C ASN A 22 -17.77 8.07 1.37
N LYS A 23 -17.80 9.39 1.19
CA LYS A 23 -16.98 10.32 1.97
C LYS A 23 -17.72 10.72 3.23
N GLU A 24 -17.34 10.16 4.37
CA GLU A 24 -17.72 10.77 5.65
C GLU A 24 -17.01 12.12 5.79
N LYS A 25 -17.75 13.16 6.18
CA LYS A 25 -17.17 14.48 6.46
C LYS A 25 -16.57 14.46 7.86
N ASP A 26 -15.31 14.08 7.96
CA ASP A 26 -14.52 14.22 9.17
C ASP A 26 -13.16 14.86 8.85
N SER A 27 -12.70 15.67 9.80
CA SER A 27 -11.46 16.45 9.79
C SER A 27 -10.19 15.59 9.78
N THR A 28 -10.29 14.31 10.14
CA THR A 28 -9.14 13.41 10.21
C THR A 28 -8.77 12.82 8.84
N LYS A 29 -7.47 12.61 8.60
CA LYS A 29 -6.97 12.00 7.35
C LYS A 29 -7.43 10.53 7.26
N PRO A 30 -7.91 10.06 6.09
CA PRO A 30 -8.21 8.65 5.83
C PRO A 30 -7.07 7.71 6.24
N GLY A 31 -7.39 6.50 6.68
CA GLY A 31 -6.44 5.48 7.13
C GLY A 31 -5.26 5.29 6.17
N LEU A 32 -5.57 5.00 4.90
CA LEU A 32 -4.59 4.81 3.83
C LEU A 32 -3.65 6.02 3.64
N VAL A 33 -4.21 7.24 3.68
CA VAL A 33 -3.43 8.48 3.53
C VAL A 33 -2.48 8.67 4.71
N ARG A 34 -2.91 8.37 5.94
CA ARG A 34 -2.02 8.40 7.12
C ARG A 34 -0.86 7.43 6.96
N ARG A 35 -1.14 6.18 6.54
CA ARG A 35 -0.10 5.17 6.33
C ARG A 35 0.92 5.59 5.27
N ALA A 36 0.49 6.29 4.21
CA ALA A 36 1.39 6.84 3.19
C ALA A 36 2.35 7.92 3.69
N VAL A 37 1.97 8.63 4.76
CA VAL A 37 2.81 9.62 5.42
C VAL A 37 3.71 8.96 6.46
N ASP A 38 3.18 8.00 7.22
CA ASP A 38 3.84 7.37 8.35
C ASP A 38 4.91 6.37 7.92
N PHE A 39 4.62 5.50 6.94
CA PHE A 39 5.52 4.40 6.56
C PHE A 39 6.90 4.88 6.09
N PRO A 40 7.05 5.86 5.19
CA PRO A 40 8.36 6.28 4.72
C PRO A 40 9.23 6.80 5.89
N THR A 41 8.62 7.52 6.82
CA THR A 41 9.30 8.02 8.03
C THR A 41 9.75 6.88 8.93
N LEU A 42 8.87 5.89 9.16
CA LEU A 42 9.18 4.71 9.95
C LEU A 42 10.32 3.90 9.30
N MET A 43 10.20 3.61 8.01
CA MET A 43 11.20 2.89 7.22
C MET A 43 12.58 3.56 7.29
N LEU A 44 12.65 4.88 7.12
CA LEU A 44 13.92 5.62 7.22
C LEU A 44 14.54 5.57 8.63
N SER A 45 13.72 5.36 9.67
CA SER A 45 14.16 5.38 11.06
C SER A 45 14.65 4.01 11.54
N ILE A 46 13.96 2.93 11.14
CA ILE A 46 14.23 1.57 11.66
C ILE A 46 14.58 0.56 10.56
N GLY A 47 14.53 0.94 9.29
CA GLY A 47 14.71 0.06 8.13
C GLY A 47 13.38 -0.53 7.63
N PHE A 48 13.38 -1.03 6.40
CA PHE A 48 12.20 -1.61 5.76
C PHE A 48 11.70 -2.86 6.47
N SER A 49 12.59 -3.80 6.79
CA SER A 49 12.20 -5.08 7.40
C SER A 49 11.34 -4.91 8.67
N PRO A 50 11.75 -4.14 9.70
CA PRO A 50 10.93 -3.95 10.88
C PRO A 50 9.73 -3.01 10.64
N ALA A 51 9.82 -2.01 9.77
CA ALA A 51 8.67 -1.16 9.42
C ALA A 51 7.55 -1.95 8.71
N PHE A 52 7.94 -2.80 7.75
CA PHE A 52 7.04 -3.68 7.02
C PHE A 52 6.41 -4.72 7.95
N THR A 53 7.22 -5.36 8.80
CA THR A 53 6.74 -6.33 9.80
C THR A 53 5.75 -5.69 10.78
N PHE A 54 6.00 -4.45 11.22
CA PHE A 54 5.04 -3.70 12.02
C PHE A 54 3.71 -3.50 11.28
N TYR A 55 3.74 -3.13 10.00
CA TYR A 55 2.52 -2.99 9.20
C TYR A 55 1.77 -4.31 9.05
N LEU A 56 2.48 -5.42 8.79
CA LEU A 56 1.89 -6.75 8.74
C LEU A 56 1.19 -7.12 10.06
N SER A 57 1.80 -6.78 11.21
CA SER A 57 1.23 -7.07 12.53
C SER A 57 -0.10 -6.33 12.83
N LYS A 58 -0.41 -5.29 12.04
CA LYS A 58 -1.64 -4.49 12.17
C LYS A 58 -2.75 -4.94 11.22
N ILE A 59 -2.48 -5.90 10.34
CA ILE A 59 -3.48 -6.44 9.42
C ILE A 59 -4.30 -7.52 10.14
N GLU A 60 -5.58 -7.21 10.34
CA GLU A 60 -6.55 -8.16 10.91
C GLU A 60 -7.15 -9.08 9.83
N ASP A 61 -7.29 -8.58 8.61
CA ASP A 61 -7.91 -9.28 7.48
C ASP A 61 -6.97 -9.31 6.27
N TYR A 62 -6.28 -10.44 6.10
CA TYR A 62 -5.38 -10.66 4.98
C TYR A 62 -6.13 -10.82 3.65
N ASP A 63 -7.39 -11.28 3.64
CA ASP A 63 -8.16 -11.39 2.41
C ASP A 63 -8.44 -10.00 1.81
N SER A 64 -8.73 -9.02 2.68
CA SER A 64 -8.87 -7.62 2.26
C SER A 64 -7.59 -7.06 1.63
N LEU A 65 -6.40 -7.40 2.14
CA LEU A 65 -5.12 -7.03 1.50
C LEU A 65 -5.03 -7.58 0.08
N ILE A 66 -5.32 -8.88 -0.10
CA ILE A 66 -5.18 -9.57 -1.38
C ILE A 66 -6.16 -9.02 -2.41
N LYS A 67 -7.41 -8.76 -2.00
CA LYS A 67 -8.41 -8.13 -2.87
C LYS A 67 -8.05 -6.70 -3.23
N PHE A 68 -7.53 -5.91 -2.29
CA PHE A 68 -7.02 -4.56 -2.57
C PHE A 68 -5.89 -4.62 -3.61
N TYR A 69 -4.94 -5.53 -3.43
CA TYR A 69 -3.83 -5.74 -4.35
C TYR A 69 -4.30 -6.10 -5.76
N LYS A 70 -5.18 -7.11 -5.88
CA LYS A 70 -5.77 -7.52 -7.17
C LYS A 70 -6.59 -6.42 -7.82
N TYR A 71 -7.31 -5.62 -7.02
CA TYR A 71 -8.04 -4.45 -7.53
C TYR A 71 -7.08 -3.45 -8.16
N LEU A 72 -5.95 -3.17 -7.51
CA LEU A 72 -4.92 -2.29 -8.07
C LEU A 72 -4.28 -2.87 -9.35
N LEU A 73 -4.33 -4.18 -9.59
CA LEU A 73 -3.91 -4.80 -10.85
C LEU A 73 -5.01 -4.84 -11.93
N ASN A 74 -6.24 -4.41 -11.61
CA ASN A 74 -7.46 -4.59 -12.40
C ASN A 74 -7.88 -6.07 -12.57
N GLU A 75 -7.48 -6.94 -11.64
CA GLU A 75 -7.85 -8.36 -11.60
C GLU A 75 -9.08 -8.62 -10.71
N GLU A 76 -9.51 -7.61 -9.95
CA GLU A 76 -10.67 -7.64 -9.05
C GLU A 76 -11.49 -6.35 -9.26
N GLN A 77 -12.81 -6.45 -9.13
CA GLN A 77 -13.74 -5.31 -9.25
C GLN A 77 -14.38 -4.92 -7.92
N ASP A 78 -14.27 -5.76 -6.89
CA ASP A 78 -14.75 -5.43 -5.55
C ASP A 78 -14.03 -4.19 -4.99
N THR A 79 -14.80 -3.15 -4.72
CA THR A 79 -14.31 -1.86 -4.21
C THR A 79 -14.36 -1.79 -2.68
N GLN A 80 -15.03 -2.73 -2.01
CA GLN A 80 -15.20 -2.73 -0.55
C GLN A 80 -13.86 -2.72 0.21
N PRO A 81 -12.82 -3.48 -0.18
CA PRO A 81 -11.52 -3.41 0.48
C PRO A 81 -10.91 -2.02 0.40
N ILE A 82 -11.04 -1.31 -0.72
CA ILE A 82 -10.54 0.07 -0.85
C ILE A 82 -11.26 1.00 0.11
N CYS A 83 -12.59 0.89 0.17
CA CYS A 83 -13.39 1.77 1.03
C CYS A 83 -13.12 1.56 2.51
N LYS A 84 -12.91 0.32 2.97
CA LYS A 84 -12.53 0.02 4.35
C LYS A 84 -11.20 0.67 4.74
N GLU A 85 -10.21 0.64 3.84
CA GLU A 85 -8.89 1.22 4.09
C GLU A 85 -8.89 2.76 4.07
N LEU A 86 -9.94 3.36 3.49
CA LEU A 86 -10.19 4.80 3.52
C LEU A 86 -10.97 5.26 4.76
N GLU A 87 -11.44 4.35 5.61
CA GLU A 87 -12.07 4.71 6.88
C GLU A 87 -11.09 5.48 7.79
N ARG A 88 -11.64 6.30 8.68
CA ARG A 88 -10.86 7.19 9.57
C ARG A 88 -10.49 6.57 10.93
N LYS A 89 -10.71 5.27 11.11
CA LYS A 89 -10.35 4.51 12.33
C LYS A 89 -8.86 4.12 12.37
N GLU A 90 -8.32 3.89 13.57
CA GLU A 90 -6.88 3.65 13.81
C GLU A 90 -6.33 2.41 13.07
N GLY A 91 -7.13 1.35 12.94
CA GLY A 91 -6.75 0.11 12.25
C GLY A 91 -6.86 0.17 10.72
N ALA A 92 -7.40 1.23 10.13
CA ALA A 92 -7.58 1.33 8.69
C ALA A 92 -6.31 1.81 7.98
N GLY A 93 -6.09 1.31 6.77
CA GLY A 93 -5.04 1.74 5.86
C GLY A 93 -3.82 0.83 5.83
N TYR A 94 -3.64 -0.06 6.81
CA TYR A 94 -2.48 -0.96 6.85
C TYR A 94 -2.51 -1.99 5.73
N ALA A 95 -3.64 -2.67 5.52
CA ALA A 95 -3.76 -3.69 4.49
C ALA A 95 -3.64 -3.07 3.08
N GLY A 96 -4.32 -1.95 2.85
CA GLY A 96 -4.26 -1.21 1.60
C GLY A 96 -2.87 -0.64 1.31
N TYR A 97 -2.18 -0.14 2.34
CA TYR A 97 -0.83 0.38 2.15
C TYR A 97 0.19 -0.73 1.92
N VAL A 98 0.07 -1.88 2.60
CA VAL A 98 0.89 -3.05 2.27
C VAL A 98 0.63 -3.52 0.83
N ALA A 99 -0.61 -3.54 0.36
CA ALA A 99 -0.92 -3.85 -1.04
C ALA A 99 -0.21 -2.88 -2.01
N ILE A 100 -0.19 -1.57 -1.71
CA ILE A 100 0.57 -0.59 -2.49
C ILE A 100 2.08 -0.89 -2.45
N LEU A 101 2.63 -1.23 -1.28
CA LEU A 101 4.05 -1.58 -1.14
C LEU A 101 4.42 -2.80 -1.98
N LEU A 102 3.56 -3.81 -2.07
CA LEU A 102 3.80 -4.97 -2.95
C LEU A 102 3.99 -4.54 -4.41
N LEU A 103 3.15 -3.65 -4.93
CA LEU A 103 3.32 -3.11 -6.29
C LEU A 103 4.62 -2.32 -6.45
N VAL A 104 5.02 -1.56 -5.43
CA VAL A 104 6.31 -0.84 -5.46
C VAL A 104 7.47 -1.83 -5.50
N LEU A 105 7.39 -2.92 -4.73
CA LEU A 105 8.39 -3.99 -4.73
C LEU A 105 8.46 -4.69 -6.10
N GLU A 106 7.32 -4.94 -6.76
CA GLU A 106 7.31 -5.44 -8.15
C GLU A 106 8.02 -4.47 -9.10
N LYS A 107 7.76 -3.16 -8.97
CA LYS A 107 8.39 -2.13 -9.82
C LYS A 107 9.91 -2.09 -9.71
N ILE A 108 10.46 -2.46 -8.55
CA ILE A 108 11.92 -2.57 -8.37
C ILE A 108 12.45 -3.98 -8.67
N GLY A 109 11.60 -4.89 -9.15
CA GLY A 109 11.97 -6.23 -9.63
C GLY A 109 11.95 -7.32 -8.57
N LYS A 110 11.23 -7.13 -7.45
CA LYS A 110 11.03 -8.20 -6.47
C LYS A 110 9.97 -9.18 -6.96
N PRO A 111 10.17 -10.50 -6.75
CA PRO A 111 9.24 -11.51 -7.20
C PRO A 111 8.02 -11.54 -6.27
N ILE A 112 6.98 -10.80 -6.62
CA ILE A 112 5.69 -10.88 -5.93
C ILE A 112 4.81 -11.84 -6.71
N LYS A 113 4.35 -12.90 -6.05
CA LYS A 113 3.40 -13.84 -6.63
C LYS A 113 2.36 -14.19 -5.57
N ILE A 114 1.22 -13.54 -5.69
CA ILE A 114 0.09 -13.75 -4.80
C ILE A 114 -0.72 -14.92 -5.35
N ASP A 115 -0.86 -15.97 -4.54
CA ASP A 115 -1.67 -17.14 -4.86
C ASP A 115 -3.07 -17.01 -4.26
N GLU A 116 -4.00 -17.87 -4.65
CA GLU A 116 -5.35 -17.91 -4.06
C GLU A 116 -5.36 -18.47 -2.62
N ASN A 117 -4.29 -19.14 -2.20
CA ASN A 117 -4.17 -19.72 -0.86
C ASN A 117 -3.59 -18.69 0.14
N SER A 118 -4.33 -18.41 1.22
CA SER A 118 -3.94 -17.42 2.23
C SER A 118 -2.66 -17.77 2.99
N SER A 119 -2.38 -19.07 3.21
CA SER A 119 -1.20 -19.52 3.94
C SER A 119 0.11 -19.27 3.18
N SER A 120 0.13 -19.48 1.87
CA SER A 120 1.30 -19.18 1.02
C SER A 120 1.55 -17.68 0.92
N ASN A 121 0.50 -16.87 0.89
CA ASN A 121 0.61 -15.41 0.87
C ASN A 121 1.24 -14.86 2.16
N TYR A 122 0.90 -15.41 3.33
CA TYR A 122 1.55 -15.00 4.58
C TYR A 122 3.05 -15.30 4.57
N SER A 123 3.45 -16.51 4.15
CA SER A 123 4.86 -16.86 4.02
C SER A 123 5.60 -15.96 3.02
N LEU A 124 4.96 -15.58 1.90
CA LEU A 124 5.52 -14.59 0.97
C LEU A 124 5.78 -13.26 1.67
N LEU A 125 4.80 -12.72 2.40
CA LEU A 125 4.92 -11.43 3.09
C LEU A 125 6.06 -11.43 4.10
N ILE A 126 6.20 -12.50 4.89
CA ILE A 126 7.32 -12.64 5.83
C ILE A 126 8.65 -12.76 5.08
N ASN A 127 8.72 -13.51 3.98
CA ASN A 127 9.95 -13.60 3.18
C ASN A 127 10.35 -12.23 2.59
N LEU A 128 9.39 -11.42 2.14
CA LEU A 128 9.66 -10.09 1.59
C LEU A 128 10.29 -9.15 2.62
N SER A 129 9.93 -9.27 3.90
CA SER A 129 10.58 -8.47 4.96
C SER A 129 12.08 -8.74 5.05
N THR A 130 12.55 -9.91 4.61
CA THR A 130 13.97 -10.29 4.61
C THR A 130 14.67 -10.09 3.27
N LEU A 131 13.92 -9.92 2.17
CA LEU A 131 14.47 -9.84 0.80
C LEU A 131 14.76 -8.41 0.33
N VAL A 132 14.31 -7.41 1.08
CA VAL A 132 14.56 -5.98 0.78
C VAL A 132 15.82 -5.55 1.51
N ASP A 133 16.85 -5.20 0.73
CA ASP A 133 18.10 -4.68 1.26
C ASP A 133 18.12 -3.15 1.25
N LEU A 134 19.21 -2.56 1.77
CA LEU A 134 19.37 -1.11 1.81
C LEU A 134 19.31 -0.47 0.41
N LYS A 135 19.83 -1.12 -0.63
CA LYS A 135 19.80 -0.60 -2.00
C LYS A 135 18.37 -0.56 -2.52
N ASP A 136 17.56 -1.55 -2.19
CA ASP A 136 16.14 -1.56 -2.52
C ASP A 136 15.36 -0.47 -1.79
N GLU A 137 15.68 -0.18 -0.52
CA GLU A 137 15.10 0.95 0.21
C GLU A 137 15.30 2.27 -0.55
N TRP A 138 16.50 2.53 -1.06
CA TRP A 138 16.77 3.69 -1.91
C TRP A 138 15.95 3.71 -3.20
N ARG A 139 15.66 2.54 -3.77
CA ARG A 139 14.88 2.41 -5.01
C ARG A 139 13.39 2.61 -4.80
N ILE A 140 12.85 2.27 -3.62
CA ILE A 140 11.41 2.46 -3.33
C ILE A 140 11.10 3.89 -2.88
N LEU A 141 12.03 4.60 -2.23
CA LEU A 141 11.80 5.94 -1.69
C LEU A 141 11.17 6.95 -2.69
N PRO A 142 11.60 7.04 -3.97
CA PRO A 142 10.96 7.92 -4.94
C PRO A 142 9.50 7.59 -5.19
N TYR A 143 9.14 6.30 -5.26
CA TYR A 143 7.75 5.85 -5.38
C TYR A 143 6.93 6.27 -4.16
N LEU A 144 7.46 6.04 -2.96
CA LEU A 144 6.78 6.39 -1.71
C LEU A 144 6.57 7.91 -1.58
N SER A 145 7.53 8.71 -2.06
CA SER A 145 7.42 10.17 -2.07
C SER A 145 6.29 10.66 -2.98
N GLU A 146 6.22 10.14 -4.21
CA GLU A 146 5.15 10.51 -5.14
C GLU A 146 3.78 9.98 -4.70
N LEU A 147 3.72 8.75 -4.16
CA LEU A 147 2.51 8.19 -3.56
C LEU A 147 1.97 9.08 -2.45
N LYS A 148 2.83 9.51 -1.52
CA LYS A 148 2.44 10.43 -0.45
C LYS A 148 1.77 11.69 -1.01
N LYS A 149 2.41 12.36 -1.98
CA LYS A 149 1.88 13.59 -2.60
C LYS A 149 0.51 13.36 -3.24
N VAL A 150 0.38 12.29 -4.04
CA VAL A 150 -0.89 11.97 -4.72
C VAL A 150 -1.97 11.65 -3.71
N LEU A 151 -1.70 10.76 -2.74
CA LEU A 151 -2.68 10.33 -1.74
C LEU A 151 -3.15 11.48 -0.84
N GLU A 152 -2.26 12.40 -0.46
CA GLU A 152 -2.62 13.61 0.28
C GLU A 152 -3.47 14.60 -0.54
N ALA A 153 -3.34 14.57 -1.87
CA ALA A 153 -4.10 15.45 -2.77
C ALA A 153 -5.45 14.86 -3.21
N LEU A 154 -5.73 13.59 -2.90
CA LEU A 154 -6.99 12.97 -3.29
C LEU A 154 -8.17 13.63 -2.56
N PRO A 155 -9.30 13.88 -3.26
CA PRO A 155 -10.49 14.42 -2.62
C PRO A 155 -11.23 13.28 -1.90
N LEU A 156 -10.75 12.81 -0.75
CA LEU A 156 -11.29 11.69 0.03
C LEU A 156 -12.10 12.11 1.25
#